data_AF-A0A6C0JFN7-F1
#
_entry.id   AF-A0A6C0JFN7-F1
#
_cell.length_a   1.000
_cell.length_b   1.000
_cell.length_c   1.000
_cell.angle_alpha   90.00
_cell.angle_beta   90.00
_cell.angle_gamma   90.00
#
_symmetry.space_group_name_H-M   'P 1'
#
loop_
_entity.id
_entity.type
_entity.pdbx_description
1 polymer ?
#
loop_
_entity_poly.entity_id
_entity_poly.type
_entity_poly.pdbx_seq_one_letter_code
_entity_poly.pdbx_strand_id
1 'polypeptide(L)'
;MSADPKEKLLLDAEWEDAVMDLQDSEKTYFVSTQNTDILCIKVLRYLKTHRVRDKLFWERKGDEFHTMVVSLGVPPSTEEQVERVLQDDPFWSATLKLFGVVLPKNE
;
A
#
# COMPACT_ATOMS: atom_id res chain seq x y z
N MET A 1 -4.10 -21.79 -5.10
CA MET A 1 -4.86 -21.51 -6.34
C MET A 1 -4.00 -20.54 -7.14
N SER A 2 -3.59 -20.92 -8.35
CA SER A 2 -2.82 -20.01 -9.22
C SER A 2 -3.83 -19.11 -9.92
N ALA A 3 -3.75 -17.79 -9.71
CA ALA A 3 -4.57 -16.83 -10.44
C ALA A 3 -4.34 -16.98 -11.96
N ASP A 4 -5.39 -16.73 -12.76
CA ASP A 4 -5.25 -16.70 -14.22
C ASP A 4 -4.19 -15.65 -14.59
N PRO A 5 -3.22 -15.95 -15.47
CA PRO A 5 -2.23 -14.97 -15.91
C PRO A 5 -2.84 -13.63 -16.36
N LYS A 6 -4.05 -13.65 -16.94
CA LYS A 6 -4.76 -12.43 -17.35
C LYS A 6 -5.30 -11.63 -16.15
N GLU A 7 -5.83 -12.33 -15.16
CA GLU A 7 -6.33 -11.71 -13.92
C GLU A 7 -5.18 -11.05 -13.17
N LYS A 8 -4.02 -11.71 -13.10
CA LYS A 8 -2.82 -11.13 -12.50
C LYS A 8 -2.39 -9.83 -13.20
N LEU A 9 -2.35 -9.82 -14.54
CA LEU A 9 -1.98 -8.62 -15.31
C LEU A 9 -2.93 -7.44 -15.05
N LEU A 10 -4.23 -7.72 -14.87
CA LEU A 10 -5.20 -6.67 -14.54
C LEU A 10 -4.96 -6.10 -13.14
N LEU A 11 -4.70 -6.96 -12.15
CA LEU A 11 -4.40 -6.51 -10.79
C LEU A 11 -3.09 -5.72 -10.72
N ASP A 12 -2.06 -6.15 -11.47
CA ASP A 12 -0.79 -5.44 -11.56
C ASP A 12 -1.00 -4.04 -12.20
N ALA A 13 -1.80 -3.94 -13.27
CA ALA A 13 -2.12 -2.66 -13.91
C ALA A 13 -2.96 -1.73 -13.02
N GLU A 14 -3.99 -2.26 -12.33
CA GLU A 14 -4.79 -1.47 -11.36
C GLU A 14 -3.92 -0.90 -10.24
N TRP A 15 -2.90 -1.64 -9.80
CA TRP A 15 -1.96 -1.17 -8.79
C TRP A 15 -1.03 -0.09 -9.34
N GLU A 16 -0.51 -0.25 -10.56
CA GLU A 16 0.31 0.76 -11.23
C GLU A 16 -0.46 2.08 -11.41
N ASP A 17 -1.71 2.01 -11.85
CA ASP A 17 -2.58 3.18 -11.98
C ASP A 17 -2.78 3.90 -10.62
N ALA A 18 -3.05 3.15 -9.56
CA ALA A 18 -3.21 3.73 -8.21
C ALA A 18 -1.92 4.38 -7.69
N VAL A 19 -0.74 3.84 -8.03
CA VAL A 19 0.55 4.46 -7.68
C VAL A 19 0.75 5.74 -8.47
N MET A 20 0.41 5.78 -9.75
CA MET A 20 0.51 7.01 -10.56
C MET A 20 -0.40 8.11 -10.02
N ASP A 21 -1.64 7.79 -9.65
CA ASP A 21 -2.57 8.74 -9.04
C ASP A 21 -2.02 9.28 -7.71
N LEU A 22 -1.43 8.41 -6.89
CA LEU A 22 -0.81 8.78 -5.61
C LEU A 22 0.46 9.63 -5.80
N GLN A 23 1.26 9.36 -6.83
CA GLN A 23 2.38 10.22 -7.20
C GLN A 23 1.90 11.62 -7.59
N ASP A 24 0.81 11.70 -8.36
CA ASP A 24 0.24 12.97 -8.78
C ASP A 24 -0.33 13.75 -7.59
N SER A 25 -0.96 13.08 -6.62
CA SER A 25 -1.41 13.74 -5.39
C SER A 25 -0.23 14.19 -4.51
N GLU A 26 0.83 13.39 -4.38
CA GLU A 26 1.98 13.73 -3.54
C GLU A 26 2.77 14.94 -4.06
N LYS A 27 2.67 15.26 -5.36
CA LYS A 27 3.26 16.50 -5.92
C LYS A 27 2.74 17.76 -5.24
N THR A 28 1.50 17.77 -4.71
CA THR A 28 0.97 18.94 -3.99
C THR A 28 1.70 19.22 -2.67
N TYR A 29 2.43 18.22 -2.15
CA TYR A 29 3.21 18.30 -0.93
C TYR A 29 4.72 18.45 -1.20
N PHE A 30 5.12 18.75 -2.44
CA PHE A 30 6.52 18.85 -2.88
C PHE A 30 7.33 17.57 -2.67
N VAL A 31 6.63 16.43 -2.61
CA VAL A 31 7.25 15.10 -2.51
C VAL A 31 7.64 14.62 -3.90
N SER A 32 8.82 14.01 -4.02
CA SER A 32 9.26 13.44 -5.29
C SER A 32 8.49 12.16 -5.61
N THR A 33 8.12 11.97 -6.88
CA THR A 33 7.47 10.74 -7.36
C THR A 33 8.30 9.49 -7.03
N GLN A 34 9.62 9.59 -7.15
CA GLN A 34 10.56 8.53 -6.79
C GLN A 34 10.44 8.12 -5.31
N ASN A 35 10.25 9.06 -4.38
CA ASN A 35 10.09 8.71 -2.97
C ASN A 35 8.78 7.94 -2.75
N THR A 36 7.70 8.37 -3.41
CA THR A 36 6.40 7.67 -3.38
C THR A 36 6.53 6.25 -3.94
N ASP A 37 7.19 6.06 -5.08
CA ASP A 37 7.45 4.72 -5.66
C ASP A 37 8.20 3.80 -4.71
N ILE A 38 9.30 4.30 -4.14
CA ILE A 38 10.12 3.53 -3.21
C ILE A 38 9.27 3.09 -2.02
N LEU A 39 8.41 3.98 -1.51
CA LEU A 39 7.52 3.67 -0.39
C LEU A 39 6.47 2.63 -0.77
N CYS A 40 5.78 2.79 -1.90
CA CYS A 40 4.79 1.83 -2.41
C CYS A 40 5.41 0.44 -2.60
N ILE A 41 6.63 0.36 -3.17
CA ILE A 41 7.37 -0.90 -3.33
C ILE A 41 7.74 -1.51 -1.97
N LYS A 42 8.14 -0.70 -0.98
CA LYS A 42 8.43 -1.18 0.38
C LYS A 42 7.19 -1.80 1.03
N VAL A 43 6.02 -1.17 0.88
CA VAL A 43 4.74 -1.71 1.37
C VAL A 43 4.45 -3.07 0.72
N LEU A 44 4.52 -3.16 -0.61
CA LEU A 44 4.34 -4.43 -1.32
C LEU A 44 5.32 -5.51 -0.84
N ARG A 45 6.60 -5.14 -0.68
CA ARG A 45 7.63 -6.08 -0.23
C ARG A 45 7.35 -6.55 1.19
N TYR A 46 6.90 -5.68 2.09
CA TYR A 46 6.52 -6.05 3.44
C TYR A 46 5.41 -7.12 3.40
N LEU A 47 4.32 -6.86 2.69
CA LEU A 47 3.19 -7.80 2.59
C LEU A 47 3.55 -9.12 1.91
N LYS A 48 4.50 -9.12 0.96
CA LYS A 48 5.02 -10.36 0.34
C LYS A 48 5.86 -11.21 1.29
N THR A 49 6.53 -10.59 2.25
CA THR A 49 7.49 -11.26 3.13
C THR A 49 6.92 -11.57 4.51
N HIS A 50 5.91 -10.81 4.96
CA HIS A 50 5.31 -10.94 6.27
C HIS A 50 3.90 -11.48 6.15
N ARG A 51 3.64 -12.58 6.87
CA ARG A 51 2.28 -13.10 6.99
C ARG A 51 1.53 -12.30 8.04
N VAL A 52 0.70 -11.37 7.58
CA VAL A 52 -0.25 -10.61 8.41
C VAL A 52 -1.28 -11.57 9.02
N ARG A 53 -1.52 -11.45 10.32
CA ARG A 53 -2.45 -12.31 11.08
C ARG A 53 -3.58 -11.52 11.71
N ASP A 54 -3.33 -10.26 12.02
CA ASP A 54 -4.32 -9.39 12.63
C ASP A 54 -5.29 -8.86 11.57
N LYS A 55 -6.60 -8.91 11.88
CA LYS A 55 -7.62 -8.32 11.01
C LYS A 55 -7.57 -6.80 11.02
N LEU A 56 -7.17 -6.21 12.14
CA LEU A 56 -7.06 -4.75 12.29
C LEU A 56 -5.98 -4.17 11.37
N PHE A 57 -4.97 -4.97 11.01
CA PHE A 57 -3.95 -4.56 10.05
C PHE A 57 -4.55 -4.07 8.74
N TRP A 58 -5.52 -4.82 8.21
CA TRP A 58 -6.15 -4.51 6.92
C TRP A 58 -7.01 -3.24 7.00
N GLU A 59 -7.48 -2.89 8.19
CA GLU A 59 -8.16 -1.62 8.49
C GLU A 59 -7.18 -0.48 8.82
N ARG A 60 -5.87 -0.67 8.63
CA ARG A 60 -4.81 0.31 8.93
C ARG A 60 -4.71 0.64 10.43
N LYS A 61 -4.92 -0.38 11.27
CA LYS A 61 -4.94 -0.29 12.74
C LYS A 61 -4.15 -1.44 13.37
N GLY A 62 -3.99 -1.35 14.70
CA GLY A 62 -3.40 -2.42 15.50
C GLY A 62 -1.87 -2.48 15.41
N ASP A 63 -1.29 -3.33 16.25
CA ASP A 63 0.16 -3.34 16.48
C ASP A 63 0.95 -3.86 15.26
N GLU A 64 0.39 -4.81 14.49
CA GLU A 64 1.03 -5.30 13.27
C GLU A 64 1.15 -4.17 12.22
N PHE A 65 0.16 -3.28 12.11
CA PHE A 65 0.20 -2.16 11.19
C PHE A 65 1.25 -1.13 11.62
N HIS A 66 1.28 -0.76 12.91
CA HIS A 66 2.31 0.12 13.45
C HIS A 66 3.72 -0.46 13.26
N THR A 67 3.86 -1.79 13.44
CA THR A 67 5.12 -2.49 13.20
C THR A 67 5.54 -2.39 11.72
N MET A 68 4.59 -2.53 10.78
CA MET A 68 4.87 -2.29 9.37
C MET A 68 5.39 -0.88 9.16
N VAL A 69 4.67 0.15 9.63
CA VAL A 69 5.05 1.57 9.47
C VAL A 69 6.50 1.80 9.93
N VAL A 70 6.85 1.31 11.12
CA VAL A 70 8.23 1.41 11.65
C VAL A 70 9.23 0.64 10.78
N SER A 71 8.86 -0.56 10.32
CA SER A 71 9.74 -1.41 9.50
C SER A 71 10.00 -0.88 8.08
N LEU A 72 9.16 0.03 7.56
CA LEU A 72 9.40 0.67 6.26
C LEU A 72 10.69 1.49 6.27
N GLY A 73 11.27 1.78 7.44
CA GLY A 73 12.62 2.35 7.58
C GLY A 73 12.71 3.71 6.87
N VAL A 74 11.64 4.48 6.99
CA VAL A 74 11.49 5.80 6.41
C VAL A 74 12.10 6.85 7.36
N PRO A 75 12.84 7.86 6.84
CA PRO A 75 13.31 8.95 7.67
C PRO A 75 12.16 9.62 8.44
N PRO A 76 12.38 10.14 9.66
CA PRO A 76 11.34 10.88 10.40
C PRO A 76 10.71 12.03 9.61
N SER A 77 11.48 12.67 8.72
CA SER A 77 10.99 13.73 7.83
C SER A 77 9.98 13.26 6.77
N THR A 78 9.72 11.95 6.66
CA THR A 78 8.80 11.35 5.69
C THR A 78 7.64 10.61 6.36
N GLU A 79 7.49 10.75 7.68
CA GLU A 79 6.40 10.13 8.44
C GLU A 79 5.03 10.56 7.92
N GLU A 80 4.84 11.85 7.66
CA GLU A 80 3.58 12.36 7.08
C GLU A 80 3.31 11.79 5.68
N GLN A 81 4.35 11.56 4.87
CA GLN A 81 4.20 10.91 3.56
C GLN A 81 3.72 9.47 3.73
N VAL A 82 4.29 8.74 4.71
CA VAL A 82 3.92 7.36 4.98
C VAL A 82 2.47 7.26 5.42
N GLU A 83 2.03 8.16 6.30
CA GLU A 83 0.63 8.24 6.69
C GLU A 83 -0.27 8.51 5.48
N ARG A 84 0.03 9.51 4.64
CA ARG A 84 -0.79 9.80 3.45
C ARG A 84 -0.86 8.63 2.48
N VAL A 85 0.27 7.99 2.16
CA VAL A 85 0.32 6.81 1.28
C VAL A 85 -0.48 5.66 1.86
N LEU A 86 -0.35 5.38 3.16
CA LEU A 86 -1.07 4.26 3.77
C LEU A 86 -2.56 4.57 4.01
N GLN A 87 -2.94 5.84 4.12
CA GLN A 87 -4.34 6.26 4.21
C GLN A 87 -5.01 6.46 2.84
N ASP A 88 -4.26 6.39 1.73
CA ASP A 88 -4.84 6.44 0.39
C ASP A 88 -5.66 5.18 0.10
N ASP A 89 -6.98 5.34 0.04
CA ASP A 89 -7.93 4.25 -0.17
C ASP A 89 -7.73 3.54 -1.53
N PRO A 90 -7.55 4.26 -2.67
CA PRO A 90 -7.26 3.63 -3.96
C PRO A 90 -6.02 2.74 -3.93
N PHE A 91 -4.88 3.27 -3.49
CA PHE A 91 -3.62 2.55 -3.38
C PHE A 91 -3.72 1.35 -2.43
N TRP A 92 -4.32 1.55 -1.25
CA TRP A 92 -4.48 0.47 -0.27
C TRP A 92 -5.38 -0.63 -0.84
N SER A 93 -6.51 -0.29 -1.43
CA SER A 93 -7.42 -1.25 -2.05
C SER A 93 -6.75 -2.05 -3.17
N ALA A 94 -6.06 -1.38 -4.10
CA ALA A 94 -5.32 -2.03 -5.17
C ALA A 94 -4.22 -2.97 -4.62
N THR A 95 -3.52 -2.52 -3.59
CA THR A 95 -2.51 -3.32 -2.88
C THR A 95 -3.14 -4.59 -2.29
N LEU A 96 -4.27 -4.48 -1.60
CA LEU A 96 -4.94 -5.63 -0.98
C LEU A 96 -5.46 -6.66 -2.00
N LYS A 97 -5.96 -6.20 -3.15
CA LYS A 97 -6.40 -7.09 -4.23
C LYS A 97 -5.28 -8.00 -4.73
N LEU A 98 -4.03 -7.50 -4.80
CA LEU A 98 -2.87 -8.32 -5.17
C LEU A 98 -2.61 -9.49 -4.20
N PHE A 99 -3.09 -9.39 -2.96
CA PHE A 99 -2.98 -10.44 -1.95
C PHE A 99 -4.29 -11.23 -1.76
N GLY A 100 -5.30 -10.99 -2.60
CA GLY A 100 -6.62 -11.62 -2.49
C GLY A 100 -7.38 -11.21 -1.23
N VAL A 101 -7.06 -10.05 -0.65
CA VAL A 101 -7.73 -9.51 0.53
C VAL A 101 -8.84 -8.57 0.05
N VAL A 102 -10.07 -8.89 0.43
CA VAL A 102 -11.23 -8.03 0.19
C VAL A 102 -11.70 -7.50 1.54
N LEU A 103 -11.56 -6.19 1.75
CA LEU A 103 -12.12 -5.55 2.93
C LEU A 103 -13.65 -5.56 2.85
N PRO A 104 -14.36 -5.79 3.97
CA PRO A 104 -15.79 -5.58 4.01
C PRO A 104 -16.08 -4.11 3.65
N LYS A 105 -17.04 -3.88 2.76
CA LYS A 105 -17.57 -2.53 2.54
C LYS A 105 -18.17 -2.08 3.87
N ASN A 106 -17.66 -1.01 4.45
CA ASN A 106 -18.35 -0.34 5.54
C ASN A 106 -19.63 0.25 4.93
N GLU A 107 -20.77 -0.37 5.24
CA GLU A 107 -22.10 0.19 5.02
C GLU A 107 -22.35 1.39 5.94
#